data_AF-A0A7J4ESB0-F1
#
_entry.id   AF-A0A7J4ESB0-F1
#
_cell.length_a   1.000
_cell.length_b   1.000
_cell.length_c   1.000
_cell.angle_alpha   90.00
_cell.angle_beta   90.00
_cell.angle_gamma   90.00
#
_symmetry.space_group_name_H-M   'P 1'
#
loop_
_entity.id
_entity.type
_entity.pdbx_description
1 polymer ?
#
loop_
_entity_poly.entity_id
_entity_poly.type
_entity_poly.pdbx_seq_one_letter_code
_entity_poly.pdbx_strand_id
1 'polypeptide(L)'
;MKRLRRIWKELDMKYEQTRINKKLEDIEWEDSRGLLESREKMKSKFKDTEIGMIPEDWEVKKIKEIDKSKDSVKTGPFGSLLHAYDYVKEGEEGVPLLLVKNFDKGRLIDPDMPKVNVKKSRNYQLFFLRKEILYIVG
;
A
#
# COMPACT_ATOMS: atom_id res chain seq x y z
N MET A 1 42.74 61.72 -3.84
CA MET A 1 42.89 60.40 -3.17
C MET A 1 41.59 59.58 -2.97
N LYS A 2 40.36 60.13 -3.02
CA LYS A 2 39.12 59.35 -2.75
C LYS A 2 38.74 58.31 -3.84
N ARG A 3 39.08 58.55 -5.11
CA ARG A 3 38.68 57.69 -6.26
C ARG A 3 39.38 56.33 -6.28
N LEU A 4 40.68 56.29 -5.94
CA LEU A 4 41.48 55.06 -5.87
C LEU A 4 40.99 54.13 -4.75
N ARG A 5 40.68 54.65 -3.56
CA ARG A 5 40.11 53.84 -2.45
C ARG A 5 38.78 53.16 -2.81
N ARG A 6 37.95 53.79 -3.65
CA ARG A 6 36.66 53.22 -4.08
C ARG A 6 36.88 52.04 -5.02
N ILE A 7 37.80 52.18 -5.97
CA ILE A 7 38.14 51.14 -6.94
C ILE A 7 38.73 49.90 -6.23
N TRP A 8 39.60 50.10 -5.24
CA TRP A 8 40.13 48.99 -4.44
C TRP A 8 39.05 48.25 -3.65
N LYS A 9 38.10 48.96 -3.02
CA LYS A 9 36.95 48.32 -2.35
C LYS A 9 36.06 47.53 -3.30
N GLU A 10 35.81 48.06 -4.50
CA GLU A 10 35.01 47.37 -5.53
C GLU A 10 35.70 46.09 -6.04
N LEU A 11 37.03 46.14 -6.22
CA LEU A 11 37.84 44.98 -6.60
C LEU A 11 37.85 43.90 -5.51
N ASP A 12 38.05 44.29 -4.25
CA ASP A 12 38.05 43.35 -3.11
C ASP A 12 36.67 42.68 -2.94
N MET A 13 35.58 43.45 -3.05
CA MET A 13 34.23 42.87 -3.02
C MET A 13 34.00 41.88 -4.15
N LYS A 14 34.45 42.21 -5.38
CA LYS A 14 34.28 41.31 -6.52
C LYS A 14 35.09 40.03 -6.36
N TYR A 15 36.30 40.12 -5.81
CA TYR A 15 37.13 38.96 -5.49
C TYR A 15 36.46 38.05 -4.45
N GLU A 16 35.95 38.63 -3.37
CA GLU A 16 35.30 37.86 -2.31
C GLU A 16 33.98 37.25 -2.77
N GLN A 17 33.20 37.96 -3.59
CA GLN A 17 32.00 37.42 -4.22
C GLN A 17 32.32 36.23 -5.12
N THR A 18 33.42 36.30 -5.88
CA THR A 18 33.86 35.20 -6.74
C THR A 18 34.28 33.98 -5.91
N ARG A 19 34.99 34.19 -4.78
CA ARG A 19 35.34 33.11 -3.85
C ARG A 19 34.11 32.46 -3.24
N ILE A 20 33.11 33.25 -2.84
CA ILE A 20 31.86 32.74 -2.27
C ILE A 20 31.10 31.91 -3.30
N ASN A 21 30.93 32.41 -4.52
CA ASN A 21 30.18 31.68 -5.56
C ASN A 21 30.83 30.33 -5.87
N LYS A 22 32.17 30.28 -5.98
CA LYS A 22 32.87 29.01 -6.19
C LYS A 22 32.64 28.02 -5.03
N LYS A 23 32.67 28.51 -3.79
CA LYS A 23 32.40 27.67 -2.62
C LYS A 23 30.96 27.17 -2.59
N LEU A 24 30.00 27.95 -3.07
CA LEU A 24 28.59 27.54 -3.18
C LEU A 24 28.43 26.45 -4.25
N GLU A 25 29.07 26.59 -5.42
CA GLU A 25 29.06 25.57 -6.47
C GLU A 25 29.65 24.24 -5.96
N ASP A 26 30.74 24.28 -5.22
CA ASP A 26 31.36 23.09 -4.61
C ASP A 26 30.40 22.40 -3.62
N ILE A 27 29.70 23.17 -2.78
CA ILE A 27 28.71 22.66 -1.81
C ILE A 27 27.50 22.04 -2.53
N GLU A 28 26.94 22.72 -3.54
CA GLU A 28 25.82 22.20 -4.33
C GLU A 28 26.20 20.88 -5.04
N TRP A 29 27.44 20.78 -5.52
CA TRP A 29 27.94 19.58 -6.16
C TRP A 29 28.14 18.43 -5.17
N GLU A 30 28.64 18.70 -3.96
CA GLU A 30 28.75 17.72 -2.88
C GLU A 30 27.38 17.21 -2.40
N ASP A 31 26.41 18.09 -2.20
CA ASP A 31 25.03 17.71 -1.80
C ASP A 31 24.36 16.84 -2.88
N SER A 32 24.51 17.22 -4.15
CA SER A 32 24.02 16.44 -5.30
C SER A 32 24.62 15.02 -5.33
N ARG A 33 25.92 14.86 -5.04
CA ARG A 33 26.56 13.54 -4.95
C ARG A 33 26.03 12.71 -3.77
N GLY A 34 25.87 13.33 -2.60
CA GLY A 34 25.29 12.65 -1.42
C GLY A 34 23.87 12.12 -1.69
N LEU A 35 23.06 12.88 -2.43
CA LEU A 35 21.73 12.46 -2.87
C LEU A 35 21.80 11.31 -3.89
N LEU A 36 22.74 11.34 -4.83
CA LEU A 36 22.96 10.26 -5.81
C LEU A 36 23.39 8.95 -5.13
N GLU A 37 24.39 9.00 -4.26
CA GLU A 37 24.87 7.82 -3.51
C GLU A 37 23.77 7.21 -2.65
N SER A 38 22.96 8.05 -1.98
CA SER A 38 21.81 7.60 -1.20
C SER A 38 20.76 6.91 -2.07
N ARG A 39 20.52 7.41 -3.29
CA ARG A 39 19.60 6.77 -4.26
C ARG A 39 20.16 5.47 -4.81
N GLU A 40 21.45 5.39 -5.12
CA GLU A 40 22.09 4.16 -5.59
C GLU A 40 22.03 3.06 -4.51
N LYS A 41 22.29 3.42 -3.25
CA LYS A 41 22.18 2.49 -2.12
C LYS A 41 20.74 2.03 -1.86
N MET A 42 19.73 2.86 -2.14
CA MET A 42 18.33 2.42 -2.12
C MET A 42 18.00 1.51 -3.31
N LYS A 43 18.46 1.83 -4.53
CA LYS A 43 18.29 0.96 -5.69
C LYS A 43 18.92 -0.43 -5.51
N SER A 44 19.97 -0.56 -4.71
CA SER A 44 20.59 -1.86 -4.45
C SER A 44 19.74 -2.78 -3.56
N LYS A 45 18.71 -2.26 -2.88
CA LYS A 45 17.82 -3.02 -1.99
C LYS A 45 16.37 -3.08 -2.48
N PHE A 46 16.04 -2.26 -3.47
CA PHE A 46 14.70 -2.08 -3.97
C PHE A 46 14.72 -1.94 -5.49
N LYS A 47 13.77 -2.60 -6.14
CA LYS A 47 13.52 -2.46 -7.58
C LYS A 47 12.26 -1.66 -7.86
N ASP A 48 12.31 -0.91 -8.95
CA ASP A 48 11.15 -0.24 -9.51
C ASP A 48 10.24 -1.26 -10.21
N THR A 49 8.95 -1.26 -9.87
CA THR A 49 7.93 -2.10 -10.51
C THR A 49 6.68 -1.28 -10.84
N GLU A 50 5.74 -1.89 -11.56
CA GLU A 50 4.45 -1.27 -11.91
C GLU A 50 3.61 -0.84 -10.70
N ILE A 51 3.83 -1.45 -9.53
CA ILE A 51 3.13 -1.11 -8.27
C ILE A 51 3.95 -0.20 -7.35
N GLY A 52 5.10 0.30 -7.83
CA GLY A 52 6.03 1.14 -7.08
C GLY A 52 7.34 0.41 -6.72
N MET A 53 8.14 1.04 -5.84
CA MET A 53 9.39 0.47 -5.35
C MET A 53 9.10 -0.64 -4.33
N ILE A 54 9.63 -1.84 -4.58
CA ILE A 54 9.51 -2.99 -3.69
C ILE A 54 10.90 -3.57 -3.39
N PRO A 55 11.09 -4.34 -2.29
CA PRO A 55 12.36 -4.99 -2.02
C PRO A 55 12.85 -5.84 -3.20
N GLU A 56 14.16 -5.88 -3.42
CA GLU A 56 14.78 -6.60 -4.55
C GLU A 56 14.36 -8.09 -4.59
N ASP A 57 14.28 -8.72 -3.41
CA ASP A 57 13.93 -10.13 -3.24
C ASP A 57 12.44 -10.45 -3.42
N TRP A 58 11.57 -9.43 -3.52
CA TRP A 58 10.13 -9.63 -3.66
C TRP A 58 9.74 -9.85 -5.12
N GLU A 59 8.82 -10.78 -5.37
CA GLU A 59 8.31 -11.06 -6.72
C GLU A 59 6.88 -10.51 -6.87
N VAL A 60 6.63 -9.77 -7.95
CA VAL A 60 5.26 -9.32 -8.30
C VAL A 60 4.56 -10.47 -9.00
N LYS A 61 3.46 -10.96 -8.41
CA LYS A 61 2.61 -12.03 -8.97
C LYS A 61 1.18 -11.57 -9.10
N LYS A 62 0.49 -12.05 -10.14
CA LYS A 62 -0.97 -11.95 -10.22
C LYS A 62 -1.60 -12.99 -9.28
N ILE A 63 -2.77 -12.69 -8.71
CA ILE A 63 -3.48 -13.62 -7.80
C ILE A 63 -3.66 -15.01 -8.43
N LYS A 64 -3.96 -15.06 -9.73
CA LYS A 64 -4.09 -16.31 -10.51
C LYS A 64 -2.82 -17.18 -10.60
N GLU A 65 -1.65 -16.62 -10.31
CA GLU A 65 -0.38 -17.34 -10.28
C GLU A 65 -0.15 -17.99 -8.91
N ILE A 66 -0.77 -17.44 -7.86
CA ILE A 66 -0.74 -17.97 -6.50
C ILE A 66 -1.79 -19.08 -6.36
N ASP A 67 -3.00 -18.86 -6.86
CA ASP A 67 -4.04 -19.87 -6.97
C ASP A 67 -4.47 -20.05 -8.43
N LYS A 68 -4.12 -21.21 -8.99
CA LYS A 68 -4.42 -21.60 -10.38
C LYS A 68 -5.89 -22.01 -10.57
N SER A 69 -6.68 -22.08 -9.50
CA SER A 69 -8.10 -22.33 -9.62
C SER A 69 -8.78 -21.17 -10.36
N LYS A 70 -9.83 -21.48 -11.12
CA LYS A 70 -10.73 -20.45 -11.72
C LYS A 70 -11.51 -19.64 -10.68
N ASP A 71 -11.32 -20.01 -9.42
CA ASP A 71 -12.10 -19.69 -8.24
C ASP A 71 -11.25 -18.94 -7.20
N SER A 72 -10.06 -18.48 -7.60
CA SER A 72 -9.07 -17.80 -6.74
C SER A 72 -9.59 -16.49 -6.16
N VAL A 73 -10.49 -15.82 -6.89
CA VAL A 73 -11.28 -14.70 -6.38
C VAL A 73 -12.74 -15.01 -6.64
N LYS A 74 -13.47 -15.31 -5.56
CA LYS A 74 -14.92 -15.49 -5.61
C LYS A 74 -15.60 -14.21 -5.21
N THR A 75 -16.28 -13.62 -6.17
CA THR A 75 -17.33 -12.67 -5.86
C THR A 75 -18.53 -13.46 -5.34
N GLY A 76 -19.03 -13.10 -4.16
CA GLY A 76 -20.21 -13.77 -3.59
C GLY A 76 -21.40 -13.76 -4.56
N PRO A 77 -22.43 -14.58 -4.31
CA PRO A 77 -23.63 -14.57 -5.13
C PRO A 77 -24.31 -13.20 -5.02
N PHE A 78 -24.19 -12.36 -6.06
CA PHE A 78 -24.84 -11.07 -6.14
C PHE A 78 -26.19 -11.21 -6.83
N GLY A 79 -27.27 -10.90 -6.11
CA GLY A 79 -28.65 -11.04 -6.58
C GLY A 79 -29.50 -11.83 -5.59
N SER A 80 -30.81 -11.58 -5.60
CA SER A 80 -31.86 -12.00 -4.66
C SER A 80 -32.07 -13.52 -4.53
N LEU A 81 -31.00 -14.24 -4.21
CA LEU A 81 -30.93 -15.68 -4.03
C LEU A 81 -31.27 -16.09 -2.59
N LEU A 82 -31.17 -15.15 -1.64
CA LEU A 82 -31.63 -15.31 -0.27
C LEU A 82 -32.92 -14.52 -0.08
N HIS A 83 -34.00 -15.23 0.22
CA HIS A 83 -35.26 -14.62 0.60
C HIS A 83 -35.32 -14.44 2.12
N ALA A 84 -36.19 -13.55 2.60
CA ALA A 84 -36.37 -13.32 4.03
C ALA A 84 -36.63 -14.61 4.82
N TYR A 85 -37.36 -15.58 4.24
CA TYR A 85 -37.63 -16.87 4.86
C TYR A 85 -36.42 -17.82 4.93
N ASP A 86 -35.34 -17.52 4.20
CA ASP A 86 -34.11 -18.31 4.27
C ASP A 86 -33.31 -18.01 5.55
N TYR A 87 -33.56 -16.85 6.16
CA TYR A 87 -32.95 -16.45 7.43
C TYR A 87 -33.61 -17.17 8.60
N VAL A 88 -32.79 -17.53 9.59
CA VAL A 88 -33.29 -18.08 10.86
C VAL A 88 -33.50 -16.95 11.87
N LYS A 89 -34.37 -17.17 12.85
CA LYS A 89 -34.62 -16.18 13.89
C LYS A 89 -33.43 -16.06 14.83
N GLU A 90 -33.35 -14.94 15.53
CA GLU A 90 -32.36 -14.74 16.58
C GLU A 90 -32.44 -15.88 17.62
N GLY A 91 -31.28 -16.40 18.04
CA GLY A 91 -31.18 -17.55 18.94
C GLY A 91 -31.32 -18.93 18.30
N GLU A 92 -31.76 -19.03 17.05
CA GLU A 92 -31.85 -20.31 16.33
C GLU A 92 -30.50 -20.74 15.73
N GLU A 93 -30.33 -22.05 15.54
CA GLU A 93 -29.16 -22.63 14.89
C GLU A 93 -29.18 -22.36 13.39
N GLY A 94 -28.06 -21.93 12.83
CA GLY A 94 -27.94 -21.63 11.41
C GLY A 94 -26.50 -21.33 11.03
N VAL A 95 -26.26 -21.18 9.73
CA VAL A 95 -24.93 -20.85 9.20
C VAL A 95 -24.81 -19.33 9.13
N PRO A 96 -23.80 -18.71 9.77
CA PRO A 96 -23.62 -17.27 9.74
C PRO A 96 -23.29 -16.79 8.32
N LEU A 97 -23.94 -15.70 7.91
CA LEU A 97 -23.73 -15.03 6.64
C LEU A 97 -22.82 -13.82 6.85
N LEU A 98 -21.63 -13.89 6.27
CA LEU A 98 -20.66 -12.81 6.30
C LEU A 98 -21.02 -11.74 5.25
N LEU A 99 -21.34 -10.53 5.70
CA LEU A 99 -21.74 -9.40 4.87
C LEU A 99 -20.69 -8.29 4.90
N VAL A 100 -20.73 -7.41 3.90
CA VAL A 100 -19.84 -6.23 3.83
C VAL A 100 -19.97 -5.36 5.08
N LYS A 101 -21.18 -5.23 5.65
CA LYS A 101 -21.43 -4.47 6.89
C LYS A 101 -20.71 -5.03 8.12
N ASN A 102 -20.27 -6.28 8.09
CA ASN A 102 -19.58 -6.91 9.22
C ASN A 102 -18.09 -6.52 9.25
N PHE A 103 -17.59 -5.83 8.22
CA PHE A 103 -16.23 -5.32 8.15
C PHE A 103 -16.19 -3.81 8.37
N ASP A 104 -15.25 -3.36 9.20
CA ASP A 104 -14.83 -1.96 9.26
C ASP A 104 -13.29 -1.87 9.23
N LYS A 105 -12.76 -0.92 8.45
CA LYS A 105 -11.31 -0.72 8.22
C LYS A 105 -10.52 -2.02 7.94
N GLY A 106 -11.11 -2.92 7.16
CA GLY A 106 -10.48 -4.19 6.79
C GLY A 106 -10.44 -5.25 7.89
N ARG A 107 -11.13 -5.01 9.02
CA ARG A 107 -11.24 -5.94 10.14
C ARG A 107 -12.68 -6.43 10.27
N LEU A 108 -12.83 -7.70 10.63
CA LEU A 108 -14.12 -8.26 11.02
C LEU A 108 -14.47 -7.75 12.42
N ILE A 109 -15.53 -6.97 12.55
CA ILE A 109 -15.85 -6.25 13.80
C ILE A 109 -17.22 -6.65 14.37
N ASP A 110 -18.07 -7.30 13.59
CA ASP A 110 -19.45 -7.57 13.99
C ASP A 110 -19.69 -9.02 14.45
N PRO A 111 -20.06 -9.24 15.73
CA PRO A 111 -20.47 -10.56 16.22
C PRO A 111 -21.90 -10.95 15.81
N ASP A 112 -22.76 -9.99 15.42
CA ASP A 112 -24.18 -10.23 15.08
C ASP A 112 -24.38 -10.44 13.57
N MET A 113 -23.84 -11.57 13.11
CA MET A 113 -24.04 -12.01 11.73
C MET A 113 -25.42 -12.64 11.58
N PRO A 114 -26.24 -12.19 10.61
CA PRO A 114 -27.48 -12.89 10.30
C PRO A 114 -27.18 -14.31 9.87
N LYS A 115 -28.01 -15.26 10.28
CA LYS A 115 -27.83 -16.67 9.96
C LYS A 115 -28.86 -17.12 8.94
N VAL A 116 -28.45 -18.05 8.08
CA VAL A 116 -29.34 -18.72 7.12
C VAL A 116 -29.52 -20.18 7.52
N ASN A 117 -30.65 -20.77 7.13
CA ASN A 117 -30.94 -22.15 7.46
C ASN A 117 -29.91 -23.11 6.79
N VAL A 118 -29.63 -24.23 7.47
CA VAL A 118 -28.62 -25.21 7.02
C VAL A 118 -28.98 -25.83 5.66
N LYS A 119 -30.27 -25.98 5.35
CA LYS A 119 -30.72 -26.53 4.07
C LYS A 119 -30.32 -25.61 2.91
N LYS A 120 -30.50 -24.30 3.07
CA LYS A 120 -30.20 -23.28 2.07
C LYS A 120 -28.70 -23.05 1.95
N SER A 121 -27.96 -23.08 3.05
CA SER A 121 -26.50 -22.90 3.04
C SER A 121 -25.77 -23.96 2.21
N ARG A 122 -26.32 -25.18 2.09
CA ARG A 122 -25.78 -26.25 1.23
C ARG A 122 -25.67 -25.82 -0.24
N ASN A 123 -26.52 -24.92 -0.71
CA ASN A 123 -26.43 -24.39 -2.08
C ASN A 123 -25.25 -23.43 -2.28
N TYR A 124 -24.61 -22.99 -1.20
CA TYR A 124 -23.53 -22.00 -1.21
C TYR A 124 -22.22 -22.55 -0.63
N GLN A 125 -22.04 -23.88 -0.57
CA GLN A 125 -20.81 -24.50 -0.05
C GLN A 125 -19.54 -23.96 -0.72
N LEU A 126 -19.61 -23.57 -1.99
CA LEU A 126 -18.50 -22.98 -2.74
C LEU A 126 -17.99 -21.66 -2.14
N PHE A 127 -18.85 -20.93 -1.41
CA PHE A 127 -18.60 -19.63 -0.79
C PHE A 127 -18.28 -19.75 0.70
N PHE A 128 -18.19 -20.96 1.25
CA PHE A 128 -17.85 -21.13 2.66
C PHE A 128 -16.41 -20.71 2.89
N LEU A 129 -16.22 -19.86 3.89
CA LEU A 129 -14.89 -19.46 4.32
C LEU A 129 -14.19 -20.69 4.92
N ARG A 130 -13.05 -21.06 4.34
CA ARG A 130 -12.20 -22.13 4.90
C ARG A 130 -11.36 -21.54 6.03
N LYS A 131 -11.28 -22.26 7.14
CA LYS A 131 -10.56 -21.85 8.37
C LYS A 131 -9.10 -21.47 8.12
N GLU A 132 -8.49 -22.00 7.07
CA GLU A 132 -7.08 -21.78 6.70
C GLU A 132 -6.82 -20.47 5.92
N ILE A 133 -7.86 -19.72 5.54
CA ILE A 133 -7.74 -18.54 4.65
C ILE A 133 -7.92 -17.21 5.42
N LEU A 134 -8.37 -17.24 6.67
CA LEU A 134 -8.58 -16.03 7.47
C LEU A 134 -7.35 -15.71 8.32
N TYR A 135 -6.47 -14.85 7.81
CA TYR A 135 -5.45 -14.19 8.61
C TYR A 135 -6.07 -12.97 9.30
N ILE A 136 -6.60 -13.17 10.51
CA ILE A 136 -6.93 -12.04 11.39
C ILE A 136 -5.60 -11.52 11.92
N VAL A 137 -5.13 -10.39 11.39
CA VAL A 137 -4.02 -9.67 12.02
C VAL A 137 -4.59 -9.00 13.28
N GLY A 138 -4.30 -9.60 14.44
CA GLY A 138 -4.61 -9.04 15.75
C GLY A 138 -3.88 -7.73 16.02
#